data_AF-A0A924UI64-F1
#
_entry.id   AF-A0A924UI64-F1
#
_cell.length_a   1.000
_cell.length_b   1.000
_cell.length_c   1.000
_cell.angle_alpha   90.00
_cell.angle_beta   90.00
_cell.angle_gamma   90.00
#
_symmetry.space_group_name_H-M   'P 1'
#
loop_
_entity.id
_entity.type
_entity.pdbx_description
1 polymer ?
#
loop_
_entity_poly.entity_id
_entity_poly.type
_entity_poly.pdbx_seq_one_letter_code
_entity_poly.pdbx_strand_id
1 'polypeptide(L)'
;MNTSDSVSQSSIVKPSNMIDWFVTVADGVEGPFNEDELIAFAAKNNVTPQALFWNKDLPEWTPLAGVNSKKILEALYGTPVEPKNVEAESIVFSPLSKIEFWLDQQPENRPSLINSTALLVDTPRKKTTKIKLAIGALTLLCGGLAGAMYLQNQNSFPQIPELSPEQIRDLKATQNENLKMGTVGAIQILAGSTSIPRFAITTNVKTPQSIVMRLEGVPGTLIGYVKYAAVNRYTIRDGLLLTNPILNQKGEMLPAGEYNISIVCESCPNKDSLNQSISLADKKFFIGGERNVDYDTKLRNYHFQLKTQAREELIYFKQLTDLLMNHYDDLRQIPSFDRQGAGTKRADLLNKWNQNHSQYNVEFLSISDKYKKGSFFYEKYVFNLMNLFNSIALLYETKIEKAQQDEFIKLGLVFRNNYEQLSEYRLKLENLPLTANGRPRTD
;
A
#
# COMPACT_ATOMS: atom_id res chain seq x y z
N MET A 1 69.91 -8.72 21.76
CA MET A 1 70.10 -7.42 21.09
C MET A 1 68.74 -7.04 20.51
N ASN A 2 67.99 -6.20 21.25
CA ASN A 2 66.66 -5.73 20.86
C ASN A 2 66.81 -4.35 20.23
N THR A 3 66.47 -4.22 18.95
CA THR A 3 66.32 -2.94 18.27
C THR A 3 64.88 -2.48 18.45
N SER A 4 64.71 -1.52 19.36
CA SER A 4 63.48 -0.77 19.58
C SER A 4 63.38 0.35 18.55
N ASP A 5 62.52 0.17 17.54
CA ASP A 5 62.17 1.22 16.58
C ASP A 5 61.20 2.21 17.24
N SER A 6 61.72 3.37 17.61
CA SER A 6 60.96 4.52 18.07
C SER A 6 60.31 5.21 16.87
N VAL A 7 59.02 4.96 16.66
CA VAL A 7 58.19 5.73 15.72
C VAL A 7 57.98 7.13 16.30
N SER A 8 58.66 8.12 15.72
CA SER A 8 58.47 9.53 16.02
C SER A 8 57.06 9.97 15.61
N GLN A 9 56.16 10.16 16.57
CA GLN A 9 54.89 10.84 16.35
C GLN A 9 55.18 12.32 16.04
N SER A 10 55.10 12.69 14.76
CA SER A 10 55.07 14.10 14.37
C SER A 10 53.72 14.68 14.80
N SER A 11 53.72 15.44 15.90
CA SER A 11 52.59 16.28 16.29
C SER A 11 52.42 17.38 15.24
N ILE A 12 51.51 17.15 14.30
CA ILE A 12 51.06 18.17 13.35
C ILE A 12 50.40 19.28 14.17
N VAL A 13 51.08 20.42 14.28
CA VAL A 13 50.54 21.63 14.90
C VAL A 13 49.39 22.12 14.03
N LYS A 14 48.15 21.81 14.44
CA LYS A 14 46.92 22.24 13.74
C LYS A 14 46.85 23.78 13.82
N PRO A 15 46.74 24.52 12.70
CA PRO A 15 46.68 25.98 12.71
C PRO A 15 45.45 26.47 13.49
N SER A 16 45.62 27.41 14.43
CA SER A 16 44.61 27.77 15.45
C SER A 16 43.35 28.50 14.94
N ASN A 17 43.12 28.51 13.63
CA ASN A 17 42.00 29.22 12.98
C ASN A 17 41.05 28.30 12.19
N MET A 18 41.18 26.97 12.31
CA MET A 18 40.23 26.06 11.65
C MET A 18 38.89 26.04 12.39
N ILE A 19 37.80 26.09 11.63
CA ILE A 19 36.43 25.96 12.14
C ILE A 19 36.20 24.48 12.41
N ASP A 20 35.99 24.16 13.69
CA ASP A 20 35.72 22.80 14.14
C ASP A 20 34.22 22.48 14.01
N TRP A 21 33.91 21.40 13.30
CA TRP A 21 32.57 20.86 13.10
C TRP A 21 32.35 19.62 13.96
N PHE A 22 31.11 19.46 14.43
CA PHE A 22 30.64 18.27 15.11
C PHE A 22 29.35 17.77 14.45
N VAL A 23 29.15 16.46 14.41
CA VAL A 23 27.98 15.82 13.78
C VAL A 23 27.40 14.75 14.68
N THR A 24 26.08 14.66 14.76
CA THR A 24 25.40 13.57 15.49
C THR A 24 25.34 12.32 14.60
N VAL A 25 25.81 11.20 15.15
CA VAL A 25 25.71 9.86 14.55
C VAL A 25 24.83 8.97 15.44
N ALA A 26 24.53 7.74 15.00
CA ALA A 26 23.66 6.83 15.73
C ALA A 26 24.10 6.61 17.20
N ASP A 27 25.42 6.58 17.44
CA ASP A 27 26.01 6.24 18.73
C ASP A 27 26.56 7.46 19.51
N GLY A 28 26.25 8.69 19.09
CA GLY A 28 26.66 9.90 19.81
C GLY A 28 27.05 11.07 18.92
N VAL A 29 28.11 11.79 19.31
CA VAL A 29 28.64 12.96 18.61
C VAL A 29 30.07 12.69 18.21
N GLU A 30 30.39 12.95 16.93
CA GLU A 30 31.71 12.80 16.35
C GLU A 30 32.27 14.18 15.99
N GLY A 31 33.58 14.38 16.22
CA GLY A 31 34.30 15.64 16.00
C GLY A 31 35.39 15.89 17.07
N PRO A 32 36.14 17.00 16.99
CA PRO A 32 36.05 18.07 16.01
C PRO A 32 36.63 17.67 14.64
N PHE A 33 35.89 17.96 13.58
CA PHE A 33 36.34 17.84 12.20
C PHE A 33 36.64 19.21 11.60
N ASN A 34 37.69 19.33 10.79
CA ASN A 34 37.70 20.40 9.81
C ASN A 34 36.71 20.10 8.66
N GLU A 35 36.49 21.06 7.77
CA GLU A 35 35.52 20.93 6.68
C GLU A 35 35.81 19.73 5.75
N ASP A 36 37.08 19.47 5.42
CA ASP A 36 37.48 18.36 4.55
C ASP A 36 37.35 16.99 5.25
N GLU A 37 37.67 16.92 6.54
CA GLU A 37 37.49 15.74 7.39
C GLU A 37 36.00 15.38 7.51
N LEU A 38 35.13 16.38 7.68
CA LEU A 38 33.68 16.18 7.74
C LEU A 38 33.13 15.67 6.40
N ILE A 39 33.60 16.21 5.28
CA ILE A 39 33.24 15.75 3.93
C ILE A 39 33.67 14.29 3.72
N ALA A 40 34.90 13.94 4.10
CA ALA A 40 35.40 12.57 4.02
C ALA A 40 34.64 11.62 4.97
N PHE A 41 34.22 12.10 6.13
CA PHE A 41 33.40 11.34 7.09
C PHE A 41 31.98 11.09 6.55
N ALA A 42 31.36 12.12 5.97
CA ALA A 42 30.07 12.05 5.30
C ALA A 42 30.08 11.06 4.12
N ALA A 43 31.11 11.10 3.27
CA ALA A 43 31.25 10.23 2.11
C ALA A 43 31.35 8.73 2.46
N LYS A 44 31.71 8.39 3.71
CA LYS A 44 31.72 7.01 4.21
C LYS A 44 30.35 6.49 4.64
N ASN A 45 29.25 7.20 4.33
CA ASN A 45 27.87 6.88 4.69
C ASN A 45 27.58 6.80 6.20
N ASN A 46 28.41 7.44 7.03
CA ASN A 46 28.21 7.46 8.48
C ASN A 46 27.27 8.58 8.95
N VAL A 47 26.81 9.44 8.04
CA VAL A 47 25.95 10.59 8.33
C VAL A 47 24.56 10.34 7.75
N THR A 48 23.55 10.25 8.62
CA THR A 48 22.16 10.07 8.19
C THR A 48 21.51 11.42 7.82
N PRO A 49 20.43 11.45 7.01
CA PRO A 49 19.69 12.68 6.73
C PRO A 49 19.11 13.39 7.96
N GLN A 50 19.09 12.71 9.11
CA GLN A 50 18.60 13.25 10.39
C GLN A 50 19.74 13.79 11.27
N ALA A 51 20.99 13.68 10.81
CA ALA A 51 22.13 14.18 11.56
C ALA A 51 22.04 15.70 11.74
N LEU A 52 22.36 16.14 12.97
CA LEU A 52 22.50 17.54 13.34
C LEU A 52 23.99 17.91 13.31
N PHE A 53 24.25 19.13 12.90
CA PHE A 53 25.59 19.69 12.75
C PHE A 53 25.75 20.87 13.70
N TRP A 54 26.92 21.00 14.29
CA TRP A 54 27.25 22.14 15.13
C TRP A 54 28.66 22.63 14.82
N ASN A 55 28.84 23.95 14.82
CA ASN A 55 30.13 24.61 14.84
C ASN A 55 30.00 25.88 15.69
N LYS A 56 31.12 26.56 15.95
CA LYS A 56 31.13 27.80 16.75
C LYS A 56 30.31 28.97 16.18
N ASP A 57 30.01 28.94 14.87
CA ASP A 57 29.28 30.00 14.16
C ASP A 57 27.77 29.70 14.09
N LEU A 58 27.35 28.50 14.51
CA LEU A 58 25.95 28.09 14.61
C LEU A 58 25.44 28.27 16.05
N PRO A 59 24.27 28.91 16.24
CA PRO A 59 23.73 29.17 17.57
C PRO A 59 23.31 27.89 18.30
N GLU A 60 22.98 26.83 17.56
CA GLU A 60 22.53 25.53 18.10
C GLU A 60 22.80 24.40 17.09
N TRP A 61 22.56 23.16 17.53
CA TRP A 61 22.63 21.97 16.67
C TRP A 61 21.62 22.09 15.53
N THR A 62 22.12 22.25 14.31
CA THR A 62 21.32 22.63 13.15
C THR A 62 21.23 21.44 12.18
N PRO A 63 20.04 21.08 11.67
CA PRO A 63 19.92 20.08 10.62
C PRO A 63 20.72 20.48 9.37
N LEU A 64 21.14 19.52 8.55
CA LEU A 64 21.94 19.78 7.35
C LEU A 64 21.37 20.89 6.43
N ALA A 65 20.04 20.98 6.32
CA ALA A 65 19.37 22.01 5.51
C ALA A 65 19.59 23.45 6.00
N GLY A 66 20.00 23.65 7.26
CA GLY A 66 20.33 24.96 7.83
C GLY A 66 21.84 25.26 7.87
N VAL A 67 22.69 24.36 7.38
CA VAL A 67 24.14 24.54 7.34
C VAL A 67 24.53 25.44 6.17
N ASN A 68 25.12 26.61 6.45
CA ASN A 68 25.50 27.60 5.44
C ASN A 68 26.91 27.36 4.83
N SER A 69 27.33 26.10 4.67
CA SER A 69 28.55 25.74 3.94
C SER A 69 28.19 25.08 2.62
N LYS A 70 28.49 25.78 1.52
CA LYS A 70 28.28 25.28 0.16
C LYS A 70 29.05 23.98 -0.09
N LYS A 71 30.30 23.86 0.39
CA LYS A 71 31.12 22.65 0.21
C LYS A 71 30.54 21.43 0.91
N ILE A 72 30.06 21.60 2.15
CA ILE A 72 29.43 20.51 2.92
C ILE A 72 28.14 20.05 2.23
N LEU A 73 27.32 20.99 1.76
CA LEU A 73 26.08 20.69 1.04
C LEU A 73 26.35 19.98 -0.30
N GLU A 74 27.33 20.43 -1.08
CA GLU A 74 27.72 19.81 -2.35
C GLU A 74 28.30 18.41 -2.15
N ALA A 75 29.07 18.18 -1.09
CA ALA A 75 29.59 16.85 -0.77
C ALA A 75 28.50 15.86 -0.36
N LEU A 76 27.47 16.32 0.36
CA LEU A 76 26.42 15.46 0.91
C LEU A 76 25.25 15.23 -0.05
N TYR A 77 24.93 16.20 -0.90
CA TYR A 77 23.82 16.12 -1.86
C TYR A 77 24.27 16.00 -3.33
N GLY A 78 25.57 16.02 -3.58
CA GLY A 78 26.14 16.16 -4.92
C GLY A 78 26.15 17.62 -5.38
N THR A 79 26.97 17.93 -6.39
CA THR A 79 26.88 19.22 -7.07
C THR A 79 25.47 19.35 -7.67
N PRO A 80 24.73 20.42 -7.37
CA PRO A 80 23.53 20.74 -8.11
C PRO A 80 23.93 20.76 -9.59
N VAL A 81 23.29 19.94 -10.42
CA VAL A 81 23.53 19.96 -11.86
C VAL A 81 23.15 21.35 -12.32
N GLU A 82 24.16 22.20 -12.54
CA GLU A 82 23.97 23.52 -13.13
C GLU A 82 23.23 23.27 -14.44
N PRO A 83 22.00 23.80 -14.61
CA PRO A 83 21.25 23.56 -15.81
C PRO A 83 22.10 24.08 -16.95
N LYS A 84 22.66 23.15 -17.75
CA LYS A 84 23.30 23.52 -19.02
C LYS A 84 22.31 24.42 -19.73
N ASN A 85 22.79 25.56 -20.18
CA ASN A 85 22.01 26.49 -20.98
C ASN A 85 21.65 25.75 -22.29
N VAL A 86 20.53 25.03 -22.26
CA VAL A 86 19.97 24.32 -23.40
C VAL A 86 19.20 25.39 -24.16
N GLU A 87 19.85 25.94 -25.18
CA GLU A 87 19.13 26.57 -26.28
C GLU A 87 18.00 25.64 -26.71
N ALA A 88 16.83 26.23 -26.93
CA ALA A 88 15.54 25.56 -27.10
C ALA A 88 15.53 24.57 -28.30
N GLU A 89 16.12 23.40 -28.13
CA GLU A 89 15.78 22.22 -28.90
C GLU A 89 14.63 21.51 -28.18
N SER A 90 13.56 21.30 -28.93
CA SER A 90 12.33 20.63 -28.53
C SER A 90 12.64 19.37 -27.73
N ILE A 91 12.34 19.41 -26.42
CA ILE A 91 12.36 18.22 -25.58
C ILE A 91 11.20 17.33 -26.03
N VAL A 92 11.51 16.38 -26.90
CA VAL A 92 10.67 15.20 -27.11
C VAL A 92 10.84 14.33 -25.88
N PHE A 93 9.94 14.49 -24.90
CA PHE A 93 9.87 13.58 -23.77
C PHE A 93 9.38 12.21 -24.26
N SER A 94 10.18 11.17 -24.04
CA SER A 94 9.74 9.79 -24.20
C SER A 94 8.59 9.51 -23.23
N PRO A 95 7.41 9.10 -23.70
CA PRO A 95 6.34 8.68 -22.82
C PRO A 95 6.75 7.41 -22.08
N LEU A 96 6.68 7.45 -20.74
CA LEU A 96 6.68 6.25 -19.89
C LEU A 96 5.41 5.45 -20.18
N SER A 97 5.41 4.75 -21.32
CA SER A 97 4.35 3.88 -21.76
C SER A 97 4.58 2.47 -21.23
N LYS A 98 3.70 2.06 -20.30
CA LYS A 98 2.92 0.81 -20.31
C LYS A 98 2.50 0.43 -18.90
N ILE A 99 1.34 0.93 -18.48
CA ILE A 99 0.48 0.22 -17.54
C ILE A 99 -0.74 -0.19 -18.36
N GLU A 100 -0.73 -1.43 -18.84
CA GLU A 100 -1.86 -1.99 -19.57
C GLU A 100 -2.98 -2.28 -18.56
N PHE A 101 -4.08 -1.54 -18.70
CA PHE A 101 -5.33 -1.74 -17.96
C PHE A 101 -6.08 -2.90 -18.62
N TRP A 102 -5.98 -4.09 -18.06
CA TRP A 102 -6.72 -5.27 -18.53
C TRP A 102 -8.08 -5.34 -17.85
N LEU A 103 -9.12 -4.99 -18.60
CA LEU A 103 -10.51 -5.30 -18.29
C LEU A 103 -10.78 -6.78 -18.64
N ASP A 104 -11.35 -7.46 -17.66
CA ASP A 104 -11.67 -8.88 -17.56
C ASP A 104 -12.37 -9.43 -18.82
N GLN A 105 -11.74 -10.40 -19.50
CA GLN A 105 -12.42 -11.34 -20.41
C GLN A 105 -12.26 -12.75 -19.85
N GLN A 106 -13.36 -13.29 -19.32
CA GLN A 106 -13.43 -14.67 -18.88
C GLN A 106 -13.65 -15.61 -20.06
N PRO A 107 -12.91 -16.73 -20.19
CA PRO A 107 -13.33 -17.83 -21.03
C PRO A 107 -14.25 -18.77 -20.24
N GLU A 108 -15.50 -18.91 -20.73
CA GLU A 108 -16.42 -19.97 -20.33
C GLU A 108 -15.79 -21.34 -20.63
N ASN A 109 -15.49 -22.12 -19.58
CA ASN A 109 -15.16 -23.53 -19.71
C ASN A 109 -16.11 -24.35 -18.83
N ARG A 110 -17.14 -24.94 -19.45
CA ARG A 110 -17.97 -26.01 -18.87
C ARG A 110 -17.40 -27.37 -19.29
N PRO A 111 -17.07 -28.28 -18.36
CA PRO A 111 -16.91 -29.68 -18.70
C PRO A 111 -18.25 -30.42 -18.70
N SER A 112 -18.46 -31.20 -19.76
CA SER A 112 -19.55 -32.12 -20.00
C SER A 112 -19.59 -33.28 -18.99
N LEU A 113 -20.78 -33.58 -18.48
CA LEU A 113 -21.11 -34.76 -17.68
C LEU A 113 -20.96 -36.05 -18.49
N ILE A 114 -20.12 -36.97 -18.04
CA ILE A 114 -20.10 -38.37 -18.49
C ILE A 114 -20.81 -39.21 -17.43
N ASN A 115 -21.98 -39.71 -17.80
CA ASN A 115 -22.65 -40.87 -17.19
C ASN A 115 -21.82 -42.12 -17.46
N SER A 116 -21.69 -43.03 -16.49
CA SER A 116 -21.54 -44.48 -16.72
C SER A 116 -21.70 -45.30 -15.44
N THR A 117 -22.89 -45.93 -15.34
CA THR A 117 -23.14 -47.36 -15.06
C THR A 117 -22.62 -48.01 -13.78
N ALA A 118 -23.57 -48.27 -12.88
CA ALA A 118 -23.48 -49.30 -11.84
C ALA A 118 -23.46 -50.70 -12.47
N LEU A 119 -22.46 -51.49 -12.09
CA LEU A 119 -22.34 -52.92 -12.40
C LEU A 119 -23.08 -53.73 -11.31
N LEU A 120 -24.21 -54.32 -11.69
CA LEU A 120 -24.91 -55.34 -10.89
C LEU A 120 -24.21 -56.69 -11.11
N VAL A 121 -23.58 -57.21 -10.07
CA VAL A 121 -23.02 -58.57 -10.04
C VAL A 121 -24.02 -59.47 -9.34
N ASP A 122 -24.66 -60.35 -10.12
CA ASP A 122 -25.51 -61.44 -9.64
C ASP A 122 -24.63 -62.55 -9.05
N THR A 123 -24.96 -63.04 -7.85
CA THR A 123 -24.33 -64.23 -7.27
C THR A 123 -25.37 -65.31 -6.91
N PRO A 124 -25.08 -66.60 -7.14
CA PRO A 124 -26.07 -67.67 -7.00
C PRO A 124 -26.29 -68.11 -5.56
N ARG A 125 -27.56 -68.23 -5.17
CA ARG A 125 -28.05 -68.80 -3.91
C ARG A 125 -27.76 -70.30 -3.81
N LYS A 126 -26.91 -70.71 -2.86
CA LYS A 126 -26.88 -72.09 -2.33
C LYS A 126 -27.57 -72.16 -0.97
N LYS A 127 -28.43 -73.18 -0.82
CA LYS A 127 -29.14 -73.54 0.40
C LYS A 127 -28.19 -74.26 1.36
N THR A 128 -27.91 -73.65 2.52
CA THR A 128 -27.40 -74.36 3.71
C THR A 128 -28.22 -73.95 4.92
N THR A 129 -28.85 -74.97 5.50
CA THR A 129 -29.70 -74.88 6.69
C THR A 129 -28.89 -75.41 7.86
N LYS A 130 -28.92 -74.70 8.99
CA LYS A 130 -28.31 -75.03 10.31
C LYS A 130 -26.90 -74.49 10.64
N ILE A 131 -26.57 -73.27 10.18
CA ILE A 131 -25.61 -72.37 10.87
C ILE A 131 -26.20 -70.94 10.89
N LYS A 132 -27.42 -70.76 11.41
CA LYS A 132 -28.12 -69.46 11.35
C LYS A 132 -27.99 -68.60 12.61
N LEU A 133 -27.64 -69.18 13.76
CA LEU A 133 -27.50 -68.41 15.01
C LEU A 133 -26.08 -67.86 15.25
N ALA A 134 -25.05 -68.63 14.92
CA ALA A 134 -23.65 -68.20 15.10
C ALA A 134 -23.20 -67.14 14.07
N ILE A 135 -23.67 -67.24 12.81
CA ILE A 135 -23.36 -66.25 11.76
C ILE A 135 -24.09 -64.93 12.05
N GLY A 136 -25.34 -64.97 12.54
CA GLY A 136 -26.11 -63.77 12.88
C GLY A 136 -25.43 -62.89 13.95
N ALA A 137 -24.93 -63.51 15.01
CA ALA A 137 -24.18 -62.81 16.06
C ALA A 137 -22.86 -62.23 15.55
N LEU A 138 -22.14 -62.96 14.69
CA LEU A 138 -20.89 -62.48 14.09
C LEU A 138 -21.11 -61.32 13.11
N THR A 139 -22.16 -61.34 12.29
CA THR A 139 -22.52 -60.22 11.41
C THR A 139 -22.98 -58.98 12.19
N LEU A 140 -23.64 -59.13 13.33
CA LEU A 140 -23.99 -58.00 14.19
C LEU A 140 -22.75 -57.38 14.86
N LEU A 141 -21.80 -58.20 15.29
CA LEU A 141 -20.54 -57.73 15.86
C LEU A 141 -19.62 -57.07 14.81
N CYS A 142 -19.46 -57.70 13.64
CA CYS A 142 -18.68 -57.12 12.54
C CYS A 142 -19.37 -55.89 11.93
N GLY A 143 -20.70 -55.88 11.81
CA GLY A 143 -21.46 -54.72 11.36
C GLY A 143 -21.44 -53.55 12.35
N GLY A 144 -21.50 -53.85 13.65
CA GLY A 144 -21.36 -52.84 14.72
C GLY A 144 -19.97 -52.23 14.78
N LEU A 145 -18.90 -53.04 14.66
CA LEU A 145 -17.52 -52.54 14.61
C LEU A 145 -17.23 -51.78 13.32
N ALA A 146 -17.69 -52.27 12.16
CA ALA A 146 -17.54 -51.56 10.90
C ALA A 146 -18.31 -50.23 10.91
N GLY A 147 -19.53 -50.19 11.49
CA GLY A 147 -20.29 -48.97 11.67
C GLY A 147 -19.63 -47.99 12.63
N ALA A 148 -19.08 -48.46 13.76
CA ALA A 148 -18.34 -47.63 14.71
C ALA A 148 -17.04 -47.09 14.09
N MET A 149 -16.27 -47.92 13.38
CA MET A 149 -15.07 -47.48 12.65
C MET A 149 -15.41 -46.53 11.51
N TYR A 150 -16.52 -46.73 10.79
CA TYR A 150 -16.98 -45.83 9.75
C TYR A 150 -17.41 -44.47 10.32
N LEU A 151 -18.13 -44.45 11.44
CA LEU A 151 -18.49 -43.22 12.15
C LEU A 151 -17.28 -42.53 12.77
N GLN A 152 -16.27 -43.28 13.21
CA GLN A 152 -15.02 -42.74 13.73
C GLN A 152 -14.14 -42.18 12.60
N ASN A 153 -14.19 -42.78 11.40
CA ASN A 153 -13.38 -42.36 10.26
C ASN A 153 -14.01 -41.21 9.46
N GLN A 154 -15.34 -41.08 9.43
CA GLN A 154 -16.00 -39.93 8.77
C GLN A 154 -15.78 -38.58 9.47
N ASN A 155 -15.26 -38.58 10.70
CA ASN A 155 -15.00 -37.37 11.48
C ASN A 155 -13.49 -37.11 11.73
N SER A 156 -12.60 -37.82 11.02
CA SER A 156 -11.18 -37.55 11.11
C SER A 156 -10.84 -36.30 10.28
N PHE A 157 -10.83 -35.15 10.94
CA PHE A 157 -10.25 -33.93 10.37
C PHE A 157 -8.82 -34.24 9.90
N PRO A 158 -8.45 -33.95 8.64
CA PRO A 158 -7.15 -34.34 8.11
C PRO A 158 -6.04 -33.66 8.92
N GLN A 159 -4.94 -34.38 9.15
CA GLN A 159 -3.79 -33.79 9.82
C GLN A 159 -3.07 -32.84 8.86
N ILE A 160 -3.01 -31.57 9.24
CA ILE A 160 -2.31 -30.52 8.52
C ILE A 160 -1.07 -30.18 9.37
N PRO A 161 0.13 -30.65 9.01
CA PRO A 161 1.33 -30.50 9.84
C PRO A 161 1.73 -29.05 10.06
N GLU A 162 1.31 -28.13 9.20
CA GLU A 162 1.58 -26.70 9.30
C GLU A 162 0.64 -25.95 10.26
N LEU A 163 -0.32 -26.64 10.91
CA LEU A 163 -1.21 -26.04 11.89
C LEU A 163 -0.90 -26.51 13.31
N SER A 164 -0.99 -25.58 14.27
CA SER A 164 -0.88 -25.91 15.68
C SER A 164 -2.09 -26.75 16.15
N PRO A 165 -1.96 -27.53 17.24
CA PRO A 165 -3.08 -28.29 17.79
C PRO A 165 -4.30 -27.43 18.15
N GLU A 166 -4.07 -26.17 18.54
CA GLU A 166 -5.13 -25.21 18.85
C GLU A 166 -5.85 -24.75 17.57
N GLN A 167 -5.11 -24.48 16.50
CA GLN A 167 -5.68 -24.13 15.21
C GLN A 167 -6.50 -25.29 14.61
N ILE A 168 -6.00 -26.52 14.72
CA ILE A 168 -6.74 -27.73 14.30
C ILE A 168 -8.03 -27.88 15.13
N ARG A 169 -7.95 -27.64 16.45
CA ARG A 169 -9.13 -27.70 17.32
C ARG A 169 -10.18 -26.66 16.93
N ASP A 170 -9.75 -25.44 16.64
CA ASP A 170 -10.62 -24.34 16.21
C ASP A 170 -11.32 -24.69 14.88
N LEU A 171 -10.55 -25.10 13.86
CA LEU A 171 -11.12 -25.49 12.56
C LEU A 171 -12.10 -26.67 12.68
N LYS A 172 -11.77 -27.65 13.53
CA LYS A 172 -12.63 -28.81 13.78
C LYS A 172 -13.88 -28.43 14.56
N ALA A 173 -13.80 -27.50 15.50
CA ALA A 173 -14.96 -27.03 16.26
C ALA A 173 -15.98 -26.36 15.33
N THR A 174 -15.51 -25.46 14.46
CA THR A 174 -16.36 -24.81 13.46
C THR A 174 -17.01 -25.80 12.49
N GLN A 175 -16.26 -26.77 11.97
CA GLN A 175 -16.81 -27.76 11.03
C GLN A 175 -17.94 -28.60 11.66
N ASN A 176 -17.87 -28.84 12.97
CA ASN A 176 -18.85 -29.63 13.72
C ASN A 176 -20.02 -28.80 14.28
N GLU A 177 -20.01 -27.48 14.06
CA GLU A 177 -21.06 -26.61 14.56
C GLU A 177 -22.40 -26.90 13.86
N ASN A 178 -23.50 -26.87 14.62
CA ASN A 178 -24.81 -27.22 14.10
C ASN A 178 -25.29 -26.14 13.13
N LEU A 179 -25.54 -26.51 11.86
CA LEU A 179 -26.05 -25.59 10.82
C LEU A 179 -27.34 -24.85 11.21
N LYS A 180 -28.12 -25.39 12.16
CA LYS A 180 -29.31 -24.72 12.71
C LYS A 180 -28.98 -23.43 13.48
N MET A 181 -27.76 -23.27 13.98
CA MET A 181 -27.29 -22.07 14.69
C MET A 181 -26.82 -20.96 13.75
N GLY A 182 -26.71 -21.27 12.46
CA GLY A 182 -26.17 -20.35 11.46
C GLY A 182 -25.09 -21.02 10.62
N THR A 183 -24.75 -20.36 9.50
CA THR A 183 -23.61 -20.75 8.69
C THR A 183 -22.38 -20.04 9.24
N VAL A 184 -21.36 -20.81 9.63
CA VAL A 184 -20.12 -20.30 10.23
C VAL A 184 -18.91 -20.81 9.44
N GLY A 185 -17.81 -20.07 9.53
CA GLY A 185 -16.52 -20.51 9.02
C GLY A 185 -15.38 -20.12 9.94
N ALA A 186 -14.22 -20.71 9.69
CA ALA A 186 -12.98 -20.34 10.35
C ALA A 186 -11.84 -20.38 9.36
N ILE A 187 -10.84 -19.55 9.62
CA ILE A 187 -9.65 -19.40 8.79
C ILE A 187 -8.40 -19.41 9.66
N GLN A 188 -7.39 -20.14 9.20
CA GLN A 188 -6.08 -20.21 9.82
C GLN A 188 -5.00 -20.08 8.75
N ILE A 189 -3.95 -19.31 9.03
CA ILE A 189 -2.75 -19.25 8.19
C ILE A 189 -1.89 -20.49 8.47
N LEU A 190 -1.33 -21.10 7.41
CA LEU A 190 -0.41 -22.23 7.54
C LEU A 190 0.97 -21.73 8.00
N ALA A 191 1.58 -22.40 8.98
CA ALA A 191 2.91 -22.05 9.48
C ALA A 191 3.98 -22.09 8.37
N GLY A 192 5.01 -21.25 8.50
CA GLY A 192 6.10 -21.13 7.52
C GLY A 192 5.72 -20.47 6.19
N SER A 193 4.45 -20.09 6.00
CA SER A 193 3.96 -19.50 4.76
C SER A 193 3.76 -17.98 4.83
N THR A 194 4.23 -17.28 5.86
CA THR A 194 3.90 -15.84 6.03
C THR A 194 4.34 -14.97 4.84
N SER A 195 5.44 -15.28 4.16
CA SER A 195 5.89 -14.59 2.95
C SER A 195 5.06 -14.92 1.70
N ILE A 196 4.48 -16.12 1.64
CA ILE A 196 3.65 -16.61 0.54
C ILE A 196 2.43 -17.30 1.15
N PRO A 197 1.45 -16.53 1.63
CA PRO A 197 0.45 -17.03 2.57
C PRO A 197 -0.44 -18.09 1.94
N ARG A 198 -0.62 -19.18 2.70
CA ARG A 198 -1.59 -20.23 2.45
C ARG A 198 -2.53 -20.31 3.64
N PHE A 199 -3.79 -20.62 3.38
CA PHE A 199 -4.83 -20.65 4.40
C PHE A 199 -5.52 -22.00 4.43
N ALA A 200 -5.83 -22.48 5.64
CA ALA A 200 -6.83 -23.50 5.88
C ALA A 200 -8.15 -22.82 6.23
N ILE A 201 -9.20 -23.12 5.47
CA ILE A 201 -10.53 -22.54 5.62
C ILE A 201 -11.51 -23.69 5.83
N THR A 202 -12.36 -23.56 6.83
CA THR A 202 -13.42 -24.54 7.14
C THR A 202 -14.77 -23.87 7.22
N THR A 203 -15.83 -24.65 7.00
CA THR A 203 -17.22 -24.23 7.23
C THR A 203 -18.05 -25.41 7.74
N ASN A 204 -19.13 -25.13 8.46
CA ASN A 204 -20.11 -26.13 8.87
C ASN A 204 -21.06 -26.58 7.73
N VAL A 205 -20.94 -25.99 6.54
CA VAL A 205 -21.68 -26.41 5.34
C VAL A 205 -20.95 -27.57 4.65
N LYS A 206 -21.64 -28.72 4.54
CA LYS A 206 -21.07 -29.95 3.96
C LYS A 206 -21.12 -30.00 2.42
N THR A 207 -21.97 -29.19 1.80
CA THR A 207 -22.07 -29.15 0.33
C THR A 207 -20.96 -28.29 -0.27
N PRO A 208 -20.52 -28.57 -1.50
CA PRO A 208 -19.61 -27.70 -2.21
C PRO A 208 -20.14 -26.28 -2.22
N GLN A 209 -19.31 -25.35 -1.76
CA GLN A 209 -19.73 -23.96 -1.56
C GLN A 209 -18.73 -23.01 -2.20
N SER A 210 -19.25 -22.12 -3.05
CA SER A 210 -18.47 -21.00 -3.55
C SER A 210 -18.32 -19.97 -2.43
N ILE A 211 -17.08 -19.71 -2.06
CA ILE A 211 -16.71 -18.67 -1.11
C ILE A 211 -15.84 -17.64 -1.80
N VAL A 212 -15.88 -16.43 -1.26
CA VAL A 212 -15.06 -15.29 -1.66
C VAL A 212 -14.21 -14.91 -0.47
N MET A 213 -12.89 -15.05 -0.60
CA MET A 213 -11.94 -14.49 0.33
C MET A 213 -11.59 -13.07 -0.10
N ARG A 214 -11.81 -12.09 0.76
CA ARG A 214 -11.33 -10.72 0.56
C ARG A 214 -10.16 -10.46 1.50
N LEU A 215 -9.06 -10.00 0.94
CA LEU A 215 -7.87 -9.59 1.68
C LEU A 215 -7.77 -8.07 1.59
N GLU A 216 -7.79 -7.39 2.72
CA GLU A 216 -7.65 -5.93 2.81
C GLU A 216 -6.45 -5.60 3.70
N GLY A 217 -5.41 -5.04 3.11
CA GLY A 217 -4.22 -4.61 3.85
C GLY A 217 -4.54 -3.43 4.76
N VAL A 218 -4.11 -3.50 6.01
CA VAL A 218 -4.39 -2.49 7.03
C VAL A 218 -3.54 -1.25 6.76
N PRO A 219 -4.17 -0.09 6.57
CA PRO A 219 -3.50 1.19 6.41
C PRO A 219 -2.34 1.45 7.35
N GLY A 220 -1.21 1.89 6.78
CA GLY A 220 -0.03 2.29 7.55
C GLY A 220 0.82 1.14 8.10
N THR A 221 0.43 -0.11 7.87
CA THR A 221 1.21 -1.31 8.21
C THR A 221 1.88 -1.96 7.00
N LEU A 222 1.50 -1.57 5.79
CA LEU A 222 2.03 -2.18 4.57
C LEU A 222 3.37 -1.55 4.18
N ILE A 223 4.35 -2.37 3.82
CA ILE A 223 5.64 -1.93 3.28
C ILE A 223 5.54 -1.85 1.75
N GLY A 224 5.90 -0.70 1.18
CA GLY A 224 5.93 -0.49 -0.28
C GLY A 224 4.56 -0.25 -0.90
N TYR A 225 3.49 -0.43 -0.13
CA TYR A 225 2.11 -0.23 -0.54
C TYR A 225 1.40 0.58 0.52
N VAL A 226 0.37 1.30 0.11
CA VAL A 226 -0.41 2.10 1.06
C VAL A 226 -1.78 1.50 1.30
N LYS A 227 -2.47 1.11 0.23
CA LYS A 227 -3.64 0.22 0.25
C LYS A 227 -3.31 -1.05 -0.51
N TYR A 228 -3.91 -2.14 -0.08
CA TYR A 228 -3.95 -3.38 -0.83
C TYR A 228 -5.32 -4.01 -0.66
N ALA A 229 -5.93 -4.43 -1.76
CA ALA A 229 -7.17 -5.19 -1.75
C ALA A 229 -7.09 -6.30 -2.80
N ALA A 230 -7.46 -7.52 -2.42
CA ALA A 230 -7.56 -8.64 -3.35
C ALA A 230 -8.79 -9.48 -3.03
N VAL A 231 -9.40 -10.04 -4.08
CA VAL A 231 -10.58 -10.89 -3.98
C VAL A 231 -10.27 -12.21 -4.66
N ASN A 232 -10.31 -13.30 -3.91
CA ASN A 232 -10.05 -14.65 -4.39
C ASN A 232 -11.30 -15.50 -4.23
N ARG A 233 -11.66 -16.26 -5.27
CA ARG A 233 -12.84 -17.14 -5.26
C ARG A 233 -12.38 -18.58 -5.11
N TYR A 234 -12.99 -19.30 -4.18
CA TYR A 234 -12.68 -20.71 -3.93
C TYR A 234 -13.94 -21.56 -3.85
N THR A 235 -13.77 -22.87 -4.02
CA THR A 235 -14.81 -23.86 -3.73
C THR A 235 -14.34 -24.74 -2.59
N ILE A 236 -15.05 -24.70 -1.45
CA ILE A 236 -14.79 -25.62 -0.34
C ILE A 236 -15.42 -26.97 -0.69
N ARG A 237 -14.67 -28.06 -0.47
CA ARG A 237 -15.17 -29.44 -0.61
C ARG A 237 -15.06 -30.14 0.74
N ASP A 238 -16.07 -30.91 1.11
CA ASP A 238 -16.09 -31.66 2.38
C ASP A 238 -15.86 -30.78 3.62
N GLY A 239 -16.25 -29.51 3.56
CA GLY A 239 -16.13 -28.55 4.66
C GLY A 239 -14.71 -28.04 4.95
N LEU A 240 -13.69 -28.42 4.16
CA LEU A 240 -12.31 -27.93 4.33
C LEU A 240 -11.70 -27.51 2.98
N LEU A 241 -10.94 -26.43 3.00
CA LEU A 241 -10.16 -25.94 1.87
C LEU A 241 -8.76 -25.56 2.34
N LEU A 242 -7.76 -26.04 1.60
CA LEU A 242 -6.38 -25.55 1.68
C LEU A 242 -6.12 -24.70 0.45
N THR A 243 -5.79 -23.42 0.64
CA THR A 243 -5.53 -22.54 -0.49
C THR A 243 -4.16 -22.81 -1.10
N ASN A 244 -4.06 -22.53 -2.39
CA ASN A 244 -2.77 -22.30 -3.03
C ASN A 244 -2.11 -21.03 -2.45
N PRO A 245 -0.79 -20.86 -2.61
CA PRO A 245 -0.10 -19.59 -2.47
C PRO A 245 -0.90 -18.41 -3.00
N ILE A 246 -1.18 -17.42 -2.14
CA ILE A 246 -1.80 -16.16 -2.58
C ILE A 246 -0.69 -15.19 -2.96
N LEU A 247 -0.70 -14.79 -4.23
CA LEU A 247 0.21 -13.82 -4.82
C LEU A 247 -0.58 -12.57 -5.23
N ASN A 248 0.12 -11.47 -5.46
CA ASN A 248 -0.50 -10.27 -6.01
C ASN A 248 -0.89 -10.47 -7.49
N GLN A 249 -1.54 -9.47 -8.10
CA GLN A 249 -1.95 -9.52 -9.51
C GLN A 249 -0.79 -9.70 -10.50
N LYS A 250 0.45 -9.40 -10.08
CA LYS A 250 1.68 -9.57 -10.87
C LYS A 250 2.36 -10.93 -10.64
N GLY A 251 1.79 -11.79 -9.79
CA GLY A 251 2.42 -13.04 -9.37
C GLY A 251 3.58 -12.87 -8.38
N GLU A 252 3.70 -11.70 -7.74
CA GLU A 252 4.72 -11.42 -6.73
C GLU A 252 4.15 -11.64 -5.31
N MET A 253 5.03 -11.63 -4.31
CA MET A 253 4.63 -11.73 -2.90
C MET A 253 3.72 -10.57 -2.48
N LEU A 254 2.83 -10.84 -1.52
CA LEU A 254 2.00 -9.80 -0.93
C LEU A 254 2.87 -8.79 -0.16
N PRO A 255 2.50 -7.50 -0.13
CA PRO A 255 3.19 -6.50 0.69
C PRO A 255 3.25 -6.95 2.15
N ALA A 256 4.39 -6.81 2.81
CA ALA A 256 4.49 -7.16 4.23
C ALA A 256 3.67 -6.18 5.09
N GLY A 257 2.87 -6.68 6.03
CA GLY A 257 2.04 -5.86 6.92
C GLY A 257 0.85 -6.62 7.52
N GLU A 258 -0.06 -5.89 8.17
CA GLU A 258 -1.31 -6.46 8.69
C GLU A 258 -2.39 -6.50 7.61
N TYR A 259 -3.23 -7.52 7.65
CA TYR A 259 -4.35 -7.74 6.72
C TYR A 259 -5.60 -8.14 7.48
N ASN A 260 -6.73 -7.54 7.12
CA ASN A 260 -8.05 -8.05 7.45
C ASN A 260 -8.46 -9.04 6.36
N ILE A 261 -8.72 -10.28 6.75
CA ILE A 261 -9.17 -11.32 5.83
C ILE A 261 -10.61 -11.67 6.19
N SER A 262 -11.51 -11.50 5.22
CA SER A 262 -12.91 -11.88 5.34
C SER A 262 -13.23 -13.03 4.39
N ILE A 263 -13.94 -14.03 4.90
CA ILE A 263 -14.49 -15.12 4.09
C ILE A 263 -15.98 -14.88 3.97
N VAL A 264 -16.43 -14.66 2.75
CA VAL A 264 -17.81 -14.35 2.43
C VAL A 264 -18.40 -15.48 1.61
N CYS A 265 -19.61 -15.89 1.95
CA CYS A 265 -20.36 -16.88 1.22
C CYS A 265 -21.43 -16.21 0.35
N GLU A 266 -21.32 -16.35 -0.97
CA GLU A 266 -22.27 -15.74 -1.91
C GLU A 266 -23.53 -16.59 -2.10
N SER A 267 -23.46 -17.90 -1.85
CA SER A 267 -24.57 -18.84 -2.09
C SER A 267 -24.80 -19.78 -0.91
N CYS A 268 -24.73 -19.24 0.31
CA CYS A 268 -25.06 -19.99 1.50
C CYS A 268 -26.59 -20.12 1.62
N PRO A 269 -27.10 -21.32 1.97
CA PRO A 269 -28.51 -21.48 2.29
C PRO A 269 -28.82 -20.74 3.59
N ASN A 270 -29.17 -19.45 3.50
CA ASN A 270 -29.70 -18.71 4.64
C ASN A 270 -31.22 -18.81 4.65
N LYS A 271 -31.80 -19.07 5.82
CA LYS A 271 -33.26 -19.18 5.95
C LYS A 271 -33.96 -17.84 5.74
N ASP A 272 -33.26 -16.72 5.96
CA ASP A 272 -33.91 -15.42 6.16
C ASP A 272 -33.52 -14.33 5.14
N SER A 273 -32.64 -14.58 4.17
CA SER A 273 -32.26 -13.54 3.20
C SER A 273 -31.93 -14.08 1.81
N LEU A 274 -32.77 -13.72 0.83
CA LEU A 274 -32.72 -14.21 -0.54
C LEU A 274 -31.57 -13.64 -1.39
N ASN A 275 -30.74 -12.71 -0.89
CA ASN A 275 -29.71 -12.03 -1.71
C ASN A 275 -28.54 -11.43 -0.89
N GLN A 276 -28.32 -11.85 0.36
CA GLN A 276 -27.23 -11.28 1.16
C GLN A 276 -26.06 -12.24 1.28
N SER A 277 -24.87 -11.73 0.93
CA SER A 277 -23.61 -12.41 1.18
C SER A 277 -23.37 -12.54 2.69
N ILE A 278 -23.10 -13.74 3.18
CA ILE A 278 -22.89 -14.00 4.62
C ILE A 278 -21.40 -13.96 4.92
N SER A 279 -20.97 -13.16 5.89
CA SER A 279 -19.59 -13.27 6.42
C SER A 279 -19.49 -14.54 7.26
N LEU A 280 -18.61 -15.45 6.85
CA LEU A 280 -18.33 -16.72 7.54
C LEU A 280 -17.26 -16.54 8.62
N ALA A 281 -16.24 -15.74 8.34
CA ALA A 281 -15.11 -15.51 9.23
C ALA A 281 -14.45 -14.18 8.89
N ASP A 282 -14.08 -13.42 9.91
CA ASP A 282 -13.30 -12.19 9.80
C ASP A 282 -12.12 -12.29 10.77
N LYS A 283 -10.89 -12.29 10.23
CA LYS A 283 -9.69 -12.44 11.04
C LYS A 283 -8.55 -11.58 10.54
N LYS A 284 -7.80 -11.00 11.48
CA LYS A 284 -6.61 -10.22 11.18
C LYS A 284 -5.38 -11.11 11.21
N PHE A 285 -4.52 -10.99 10.21
CA PHE A 285 -3.23 -11.68 10.13
C PHE A 285 -2.11 -10.70 9.78
N PHE A 286 -0.89 -11.05 10.17
CA PHE A 286 0.31 -10.42 9.67
C PHE A 286 0.90 -11.27 8.54
N ILE A 287 1.15 -10.67 7.38
CA ILE A 287 1.67 -11.31 6.17
C ILE A 287 3.02 -10.65 5.83
N GLY A 288 3.95 -11.41 5.24
CA GLY A 288 5.27 -10.94 4.81
C GLY A 288 6.41 -11.22 5.77
N GLY A 289 6.24 -12.14 6.72
CA GLY A 289 7.28 -12.55 7.69
C GLY A 289 6.80 -12.47 9.13
N GLU A 290 7.74 -12.46 10.07
CA GLU A 290 7.47 -12.12 11.46
C GLU A 290 7.53 -10.60 11.65
N ARG A 291 6.68 -10.08 12.54
CA ARG A 291 6.78 -8.68 12.94
C ARG A 291 7.99 -8.51 13.85
N ASN A 292 9.09 -8.04 13.27
CA ASN A 292 10.36 -7.84 13.95
C ASN A 292 10.89 -6.40 13.76
N VAL A 293 12.05 -6.12 14.35
CA VAL A 293 12.70 -4.80 14.31
C VAL A 293 13.06 -4.37 12.87
N ASP A 294 13.37 -5.34 11.99
CA ASP A 294 13.66 -5.08 10.58
C ASP A 294 12.40 -4.59 9.84
N TYR A 295 11.25 -5.25 10.05
CA TYR A 295 9.96 -4.79 9.53
C TYR A 295 9.63 -3.37 10.01
N ASP A 296 9.74 -3.09 11.31
CA ASP A 296 9.42 -1.76 11.85
C ASP A 296 10.37 -0.67 11.29
N THR A 297 11.62 -1.04 11.01
CA THR A 297 12.61 -0.13 10.38
C THR A 297 12.28 0.13 8.92
N LYS A 298 11.97 -0.91 8.14
CA LYS A 298 11.51 -0.78 6.75
C LYS A 298 10.22 0.03 6.66
N LEU A 299 9.27 -0.20 7.57
CA LEU A 299 8.02 0.54 7.64
C LEU A 299 8.26 2.02 7.94
N ARG A 300 9.13 2.35 8.92
CA ARG A 300 9.51 3.73 9.20
C ARG A 300 10.19 4.41 8.01
N ASN A 301 11.10 3.72 7.35
CA ASN A 301 11.78 4.25 6.15
C ASN A 301 10.78 4.49 5.02
N TYR A 302 9.85 3.56 4.80
CA TYR A 302 8.78 3.72 3.81
C TYR A 302 7.89 4.91 4.14
N HIS A 303 7.46 5.07 5.39
CA HIS A 303 6.68 6.25 5.83
C HIS A 303 7.45 7.55 5.67
N PHE A 304 8.76 7.54 5.94
CA PHE A 304 9.61 8.70 5.72
C PHE A 304 9.69 9.06 4.23
N GLN A 305 9.89 8.08 3.34
CA GLN A 305 9.87 8.29 1.90
C GLN A 305 8.54 8.85 1.42
N LEU A 306 7.42 8.26 1.86
CA LEU A 306 6.08 8.77 1.55
C LEU A 306 5.91 10.21 2.00
N LYS A 307 6.40 10.57 3.20
CA LYS A 307 6.35 11.94 3.74
C LYS A 307 7.21 12.91 2.93
N THR A 308 8.40 12.49 2.50
CA THR A 308 9.29 13.31 1.68
C THR A 308 8.67 13.56 0.32
N GLN A 309 8.23 12.50 -0.38
CA GLN A 309 7.56 12.61 -1.67
C GLN A 309 6.32 13.50 -1.58
N ALA A 310 5.49 13.28 -0.57
CA ALA A 310 4.34 14.11 -0.25
C ALA A 310 4.67 15.60 -0.11
N ARG A 311 5.79 15.93 0.55
CA ARG A 311 6.23 17.31 0.75
C ARG A 311 6.71 17.92 -0.57
N GLU A 312 7.48 17.16 -1.34
CA GLU A 312 7.95 17.58 -2.67
C GLU A 312 6.77 17.85 -3.61
N GLU A 313 5.78 16.95 -3.63
CA GLU A 313 4.55 17.12 -4.38
C GLU A 313 3.80 18.39 -3.92
N LEU A 314 3.62 18.61 -2.62
CA LEU A 314 2.98 19.83 -2.10
C LEU A 314 3.74 21.12 -2.48
N ILE A 315 5.07 21.10 -2.49
CA ILE A 315 5.89 22.22 -2.94
C ILE A 315 5.66 22.48 -4.43
N TYR A 316 5.68 21.42 -5.25
CA TYR A 316 5.39 21.51 -6.68
C TYR A 316 3.99 22.07 -6.95
N PHE A 317 2.98 21.57 -6.23
CA PHE A 317 1.61 22.08 -6.34
C PHE A 317 1.50 23.56 -5.96
N LYS A 318 2.22 23.98 -4.90
CA LYS A 318 2.27 25.39 -4.53
C LYS A 318 2.88 26.23 -5.65
N GLN A 319 4.02 25.82 -6.22
CA GLN A 319 4.66 26.52 -7.33
C GLN A 319 3.73 26.64 -8.54
N LEU A 320 3.01 25.57 -8.87
CA LEU A 320 2.03 25.58 -9.95
C LEU A 320 0.88 26.55 -9.66
N THR A 321 0.41 26.61 -8.41
CA THR A 321 -0.61 27.57 -7.98
C THR A 321 -0.10 29.00 -8.11
N ASP A 322 1.10 29.28 -7.61
CA ASP A 322 1.72 30.61 -7.66
C ASP A 322 1.92 31.07 -9.12
N LEU A 323 2.32 30.16 -10.02
CA LEU A 323 2.43 30.43 -11.45
C LEU A 323 1.08 30.83 -12.07
N LEU A 324 0.02 30.07 -11.76
CA LEU A 324 -1.33 30.38 -12.24
C LEU A 324 -1.83 31.72 -11.73
N MET A 325 -1.49 32.08 -10.49
CA MET A 325 -1.83 33.38 -9.91
C MET A 325 -1.10 34.52 -10.61
N ASN A 326 0.20 34.36 -10.86
CA ASN A 326 0.96 35.38 -11.58
C ASN A 326 0.39 35.61 -12.99
N HIS A 327 0.07 34.54 -13.73
CA HIS A 327 -0.56 34.67 -15.05
C HIS A 327 -1.94 35.31 -15.00
N TYR A 328 -2.71 35.03 -13.96
CA TYR A 328 -4.00 35.68 -13.75
C TYR A 328 -3.86 37.18 -13.47
N ASP A 329 -2.88 37.57 -12.66
CA ASP A 329 -2.59 38.98 -12.39
C ASP A 329 -2.12 39.72 -13.66
N ASP A 330 -1.34 39.06 -14.52
CA ASP A 330 -0.95 39.60 -15.84
C ASP A 330 -2.19 39.81 -16.74
N LEU A 331 -3.11 38.85 -16.77
CA LEU A 331 -4.37 38.96 -17.50
C LEU A 331 -5.22 40.15 -17.04
N ARG A 332 -5.25 40.41 -15.72
CA ARG A 332 -5.98 41.53 -15.13
C ARG A 332 -5.43 42.89 -15.56
N GLN A 333 -4.14 42.97 -15.88
CA GLN A 333 -3.50 44.22 -16.32
C GLN A 333 -3.83 44.59 -17.78
N ILE A 334 -4.40 43.69 -18.56
CA ILE A 334 -4.75 43.96 -19.97
C ILE A 334 -5.94 44.95 -20.01
N PRO A 335 -5.81 46.18 -20.55
CA PRO A 335 -6.87 47.19 -20.50
C PRO A 335 -8.17 46.82 -21.22
N SER A 336 -8.12 45.90 -22.20
CA SER A 336 -9.31 45.34 -22.86
C SER A 336 -10.06 44.33 -21.99
N PHE A 337 -9.42 43.82 -20.92
CA PHE A 337 -10.03 42.95 -19.93
C PHE A 337 -11.15 43.67 -19.17
N ASP A 338 -11.00 44.97 -18.93
CA ASP A 338 -11.94 45.82 -18.18
C ASP A 338 -12.98 46.52 -19.09
N ARG A 339 -12.70 46.68 -20.38
CA ARG A 339 -13.49 47.55 -21.29
C ARG A 339 -14.53 46.83 -22.14
N GLN A 340 -14.45 45.52 -22.33
CA GLN A 340 -15.52 44.78 -23.00
C GLN A 340 -16.57 44.37 -21.97
N GLY A 341 -17.70 45.08 -21.98
CA GLY A 341 -18.82 44.95 -21.05
C GLY A 341 -18.98 43.54 -20.48
N ALA A 342 -18.85 43.46 -19.16
CA ALA A 342 -19.06 42.28 -18.36
C ALA A 342 -20.43 41.65 -18.66
N GLY A 343 -20.48 40.70 -19.60
CA GLY A 343 -21.52 39.68 -19.56
C GLY A 343 -21.42 39.04 -18.18
N THR A 344 -22.54 38.97 -17.45
CA THR A 344 -22.65 38.43 -16.08
C THR A 344 -21.85 37.14 -15.87
N LYS A 345 -21.76 36.29 -16.90
CA LYS A 345 -20.96 35.07 -16.93
C LYS A 345 -19.46 35.27 -16.64
N ARG A 346 -18.83 36.34 -17.15
CA ARG A 346 -17.39 36.59 -16.94
C ARG A 346 -17.11 37.06 -15.51
N ALA A 347 -17.94 37.97 -14.99
CA ALA A 347 -17.86 38.41 -13.61
C ALA A 347 -18.15 37.26 -12.63
N ASP A 348 -19.12 36.39 -12.95
CA ASP A 348 -19.42 35.19 -12.18
C ASP A 348 -18.26 34.19 -12.16
N LEU A 349 -17.60 33.97 -13.31
CA LEU A 349 -16.40 33.12 -13.38
C LEU A 349 -15.24 33.71 -12.57
N LEU A 350 -15.05 35.03 -12.61
CA LEU A 350 -14.03 35.73 -11.82
C LEU A 350 -14.30 35.63 -10.31
N ASN A 351 -15.56 35.79 -9.91
CA ASN A 351 -15.96 35.63 -8.52
C ASN A 351 -15.80 34.19 -8.03
N LYS A 352 -16.18 33.20 -8.85
CA LYS A 352 -15.94 31.78 -8.57
C LYS A 352 -14.45 31.47 -8.47
N TRP A 353 -13.62 32.06 -9.32
CA TRP A 353 -12.16 31.93 -9.27
C TRP A 353 -11.61 32.44 -7.93
N ASN A 354 -11.90 33.69 -7.57
CA ASN A 354 -11.43 34.28 -6.32
C ASN A 354 -11.92 33.51 -5.09
N GLN A 355 -13.18 33.04 -5.12
CA GLN A 355 -13.75 32.21 -4.07
C GLN A 355 -13.02 30.86 -3.95
N ASN A 356 -12.83 30.14 -5.06
CA ASN A 356 -12.14 28.85 -5.06
C ASN A 356 -10.67 29.00 -4.65
N HIS A 357 -10.01 30.08 -5.08
CA HIS A 357 -8.63 30.37 -4.71
C HIS A 357 -8.50 30.68 -3.22
N SER A 358 -9.36 31.55 -2.66
CA SER A 358 -9.32 31.85 -1.23
C SER A 358 -9.59 30.60 -0.37
N GLN A 359 -10.57 29.78 -0.76
CA GLN A 359 -10.84 28.50 -0.11
C GLN A 359 -9.64 27.57 -0.20
N TYR A 360 -9.01 27.48 -1.37
CA TYR A 360 -7.80 26.68 -1.57
C TYR A 360 -6.65 27.15 -0.69
N ASN A 361 -6.37 28.45 -0.61
CA ASN A 361 -5.27 28.97 0.19
C ASN A 361 -5.50 28.70 1.69
N VAL A 362 -6.73 28.91 2.17
CA VAL A 362 -7.12 28.58 3.55
C VAL A 362 -6.96 27.09 3.83
N GLU A 363 -7.41 26.23 2.91
CA GLU A 363 -7.26 24.80 3.06
C GLU A 363 -5.81 24.33 2.97
N PHE A 364 -5.01 24.86 2.05
CA PHE A 364 -3.59 24.58 1.94
C PHE A 364 -2.86 24.95 3.23
N LEU A 365 -3.11 26.14 3.80
CA LEU A 365 -2.54 26.53 5.08
C LEU A 365 -3.00 25.61 6.21
N SER A 366 -4.30 25.26 6.25
CA SER A 366 -4.85 24.30 7.22
C SER A 366 -4.21 22.92 7.10
N ILE A 367 -4.02 22.43 5.87
CA ILE A 367 -3.40 21.13 5.57
C ILE A 367 -1.92 21.17 5.92
N SER A 368 -1.20 22.24 5.55
CA SER A 368 0.22 22.44 5.88
C SER A 368 0.46 22.46 7.39
N ASP A 369 -0.41 23.14 8.15
CA ASP A 369 -0.32 23.14 9.62
C ASP A 369 -0.73 21.81 10.24
N LYS A 370 -1.71 21.09 9.66
CA LYS A 370 -2.05 19.72 10.06
C LYS A 370 -0.95 18.72 9.70
N TYR A 371 -0.21 18.96 8.63
CA TYR A 371 0.92 18.15 8.20
C TYR A 371 2.08 18.23 9.18
N LYS A 372 2.33 19.42 9.76
CA LYS A 372 3.25 19.57 10.91
C LYS A 372 2.85 18.66 12.08
N LYS A 373 1.55 18.35 12.22
CA LYS A 373 0.99 17.49 13.27
C LYS A 373 0.84 16.02 12.87
N GLY A 374 1.33 15.60 11.71
CA GLY A 374 1.37 14.19 11.29
C GLY A 374 0.05 13.63 10.76
N SER A 375 -0.99 14.44 10.59
CA SER A 375 -2.25 14.02 9.99
C SER A 375 -2.24 14.31 8.48
N PHE A 376 -2.26 13.27 7.66
CA PHE A 376 -2.29 13.36 6.21
C PHE A 376 -3.75 13.56 5.72
N PHE A 377 -3.99 14.47 4.77
CA PHE A 377 -5.32 14.74 4.21
C PHE A 377 -5.19 15.19 2.74
N TYR A 378 -5.01 14.23 1.84
CA TYR A 378 -4.83 14.49 0.39
C TYR A 378 -6.13 14.67 -0.37
N GLU A 379 -7.16 13.90 -0.03
CA GLU A 379 -8.39 13.81 -0.82
C GLU A 379 -9.08 15.17 -0.98
N LYS A 380 -9.21 15.93 0.12
CA LYS A 380 -9.84 17.25 0.11
C LYS A 380 -9.01 18.30 -0.64
N TYR A 381 -7.69 18.22 -0.50
CA TYR A 381 -6.75 19.10 -1.19
C TYR A 381 -6.83 18.92 -2.71
N VAL A 382 -6.74 17.68 -3.18
CA VAL A 382 -6.82 17.32 -4.59
C VAL A 382 -8.17 17.72 -5.18
N PHE A 383 -9.27 17.48 -4.45
CA PHE A 383 -10.61 17.90 -4.89
C PHE A 383 -10.70 19.42 -5.12
N ASN A 384 -10.21 20.23 -4.19
CA ASN A 384 -10.25 21.68 -4.32
C ASN A 384 -9.31 22.21 -5.40
N LEU A 385 -8.15 21.57 -5.56
CA LEU A 385 -7.27 21.82 -6.68
C LEU A 385 -8.01 21.56 -8.00
N MET A 386 -8.65 20.40 -8.17
CA MET A 386 -9.41 20.07 -9.39
C MET A 386 -10.52 21.09 -9.70
N ASN A 387 -11.22 21.60 -8.67
CA ASN A 387 -12.21 22.67 -8.85
C ASN A 387 -11.59 23.98 -9.32
N LEU A 388 -10.41 24.34 -8.79
CA LEU A 388 -9.63 25.48 -9.23
C LEU A 388 -9.22 25.32 -10.70
N PHE A 389 -8.66 24.17 -11.07
CA PHE A 389 -8.30 23.79 -12.44
C PHE A 389 -9.49 23.90 -13.41
N ASN A 390 -10.65 23.35 -13.05
CA ASN A 390 -11.86 23.43 -13.88
C ASN A 390 -12.35 24.87 -14.05
N SER A 391 -12.20 25.71 -13.02
CA SER A 391 -12.59 27.13 -13.09
C SER A 391 -11.68 27.91 -14.06
N ILE A 392 -10.39 27.59 -14.08
CA ILE A 392 -9.41 28.13 -15.01
C ILE A 392 -9.73 27.71 -16.44
N ALA A 393 -9.96 26.41 -16.66
CA ALA A 393 -10.32 25.88 -17.97
C ALA A 393 -11.58 26.56 -18.52
N LEU A 394 -12.60 26.77 -17.69
CA LEU A 394 -13.83 27.47 -18.08
C LEU A 394 -13.61 28.96 -18.42
N LEU A 395 -12.70 29.64 -17.71
CA LEU A 395 -12.28 31.01 -18.06
C LEU A 395 -11.56 31.04 -19.42
N TYR A 396 -10.78 30.00 -19.74
CA TYR A 396 -10.08 29.87 -21.02
C TYR A 396 -11.00 29.55 -22.20
N GLU A 397 -12.11 28.82 -21.99
CA GLU A 397 -13.09 28.53 -23.04
C GLU A 397 -13.94 29.74 -23.45
N THR A 398 -14.06 30.76 -22.58
CA THR A 398 -14.77 32.00 -22.91
C THR A 398 -13.95 32.90 -23.86
N LYS A 399 -14.13 32.68 -25.18
CA LYS A 399 -13.64 33.47 -26.34
C LYS A 399 -12.71 34.66 -25.99
N ILE A 400 -11.41 34.38 -25.98
CA ILE A 400 -10.36 35.38 -26.13
C ILE A 400 -10.05 35.51 -27.65
N GLU A 401 -9.71 36.71 -28.13
CA GLU A 401 -9.42 36.97 -29.55
C GLU A 401 -8.34 36.04 -30.11
N LYS A 402 -8.48 35.71 -31.40
CA LYS A 402 -7.72 34.69 -32.15
C LYS A 402 -6.18 34.82 -32.05
N ALA A 403 -5.66 36.03 -31.82
CA ALA A 403 -4.22 36.31 -31.72
C ALA A 403 -3.61 35.98 -30.34
N GLN A 404 -4.41 35.97 -29.27
CA GLN A 404 -4.00 35.50 -27.94
C GLN A 404 -4.28 34.00 -27.77
N GLN A 405 -5.07 33.41 -28.69
CA GLN A 405 -5.50 32.03 -28.66
C GLN A 405 -4.35 31.03 -28.81
N ASP A 406 -3.31 31.31 -29.62
CA ASP A 406 -2.23 30.34 -29.87
C ASP A 406 -1.24 30.20 -28.69
N GLU A 407 -0.89 31.31 -28.04
CA GLU A 407 -0.08 31.30 -26.83
C GLU A 407 -0.86 30.69 -25.65
N PHE A 408 -2.18 30.95 -25.61
CA PHE A 408 -3.10 30.37 -24.64
C PHE A 408 -3.37 28.88 -24.85
N ILE A 409 -3.46 28.41 -26.10
CA ILE A 409 -3.60 26.98 -26.42
C ILE A 409 -2.32 26.24 -26.04
N LYS A 410 -1.13 26.82 -26.27
CA LYS A 410 0.13 26.25 -25.78
C LYS A 410 0.13 26.12 -24.26
N LEU A 411 -0.33 27.15 -23.54
CA LEU A 411 -0.43 27.11 -22.08
C LEU A 411 -1.45 26.08 -21.60
N GLY A 412 -2.63 26.02 -22.23
CA GLY A 412 -3.67 25.04 -21.95
C GLY A 412 -3.24 23.60 -22.23
N LEU A 413 -2.37 23.38 -23.22
CA LEU A 413 -1.77 22.06 -23.51
C LEU A 413 -0.72 21.67 -22.47
N VAL A 414 0.14 22.59 -22.02
CA VAL A 414 1.03 22.37 -20.87
C VAL A 414 0.19 22.05 -19.63
N PHE A 415 -0.91 22.77 -19.43
CA PHE A 415 -1.81 22.58 -18.32
C PHE A 415 -2.55 21.24 -18.36
N ARG A 416 -3.01 20.82 -19.54
CA ARG A 416 -3.67 19.53 -19.76
C ARG A 416 -2.69 18.35 -19.59
N ASN A 417 -1.48 18.47 -20.10
CA ASN A 417 -0.43 17.46 -19.86
C ASN A 417 -0.08 17.36 -18.37
N ASN A 418 0.04 18.50 -17.69
CA ASN A 418 0.25 18.50 -16.24
C ASN A 418 -0.98 17.95 -15.51
N TYR A 419 -2.20 18.24 -15.96
CA TYR A 419 -3.45 17.70 -15.40
C TYR A 419 -3.54 16.17 -15.55
N GLU A 420 -3.18 15.62 -16.71
CA GLU A 420 -3.15 14.17 -16.93
C GLU A 420 -2.14 13.51 -15.99
N GLN A 421 -0.94 14.10 -15.85
CA GLN A 421 0.03 13.67 -14.85
C GLN A 421 -0.55 13.77 -13.42
N LEU A 422 -1.17 14.89 -13.06
CA LEU A 422 -1.80 15.10 -11.76
C LEU A 422 -2.97 14.15 -11.49
N SER A 423 -3.68 13.69 -12.52
CA SER A 423 -4.77 12.72 -12.42
C SER A 423 -4.24 11.30 -12.18
N GLU A 424 -3.10 10.95 -12.79
CA GLU A 424 -2.37 9.72 -12.47
C GLU A 424 -1.80 9.78 -11.04
N TYR A 425 -1.31 10.94 -10.61
CA TYR A 425 -0.91 11.18 -9.22
C TYR A 425 -2.11 11.12 -8.26
N ARG A 426 -3.28 11.65 -8.62
CA ARG A 426 -4.52 11.51 -7.85
C ARG A 426 -4.90 10.05 -7.63
N LEU A 427 -4.84 9.22 -8.67
CA LEU A 427 -5.06 7.77 -8.55
C LEU A 427 -4.00 7.11 -7.63
N LYS A 428 -2.76 7.61 -7.60
CA LYS A 428 -1.74 7.16 -6.64
C LYS A 428 -2.03 7.65 -5.21
N LEU A 429 -2.55 8.87 -5.04
CA LEU A 429 -2.83 9.52 -3.75
C LEU A 429 -4.14 9.07 -3.09
N GLU A 430 -5.22 8.86 -3.86
CA GLU A 430 -6.49 8.28 -3.39
C GLU A 430 -6.30 6.85 -2.85
N ASN A 431 -5.19 6.21 -3.23
CA ASN A 431 -4.76 4.92 -2.73
C ASN A 431 -3.90 4.98 -1.45
N LEU A 432 -3.64 6.16 -0.86
CA LEU A 432 -3.04 6.30 0.48
C LEU A 432 -4.13 6.23 1.57
N PRO A 433 -4.01 5.39 2.62
CA PRO A 433 -4.84 5.46 3.80
C PRO A 433 -4.06 5.93 5.04
N LEU A 434 -4.83 6.58 5.90
CA LEU A 434 -4.44 7.46 6.97
C LEU A 434 -4.39 6.71 8.31
N THR A 435 -3.39 7.01 9.14
CA THR A 435 -3.59 7.05 10.60
C THR A 435 -2.97 8.33 11.15
N ALA A 436 -3.60 8.90 12.18
CA ALA A 436 -3.37 10.27 12.63
C ALA A 436 -2.02 10.50 13.34
N ASN A 437 -1.25 9.45 13.67
CA ASN A 437 -0.21 9.60 14.71
C ASN A 437 1.19 9.05 14.38
N GLY A 438 1.40 8.28 13.30
CA GLY A 438 2.76 7.83 12.90
C GLY A 438 3.61 7.14 13.97
N ARG A 439 3.01 6.69 15.09
CA ARG A 439 3.69 6.00 16.20
C ARG A 439 3.31 4.53 16.21
N PRO A 440 4.24 3.61 16.51
CA PRO A 440 3.90 2.23 16.82
C PRO A 440 2.96 2.21 18.04
N ARG A 441 1.87 1.43 17.96
CA ARG A 441 1.04 1.10 19.12
C ARG A 441 1.90 0.23 20.04
N THR A 442 2.42 0.80 21.11
CA THR A 442 2.90 0.05 22.26
C THR A 442 1.67 -0.29 23.09
N ASP A 443 1.35 -1.57 23.16
CA ASP A 443 0.55 -2.09 24.28
C ASP A 443 1.41 -2.09 25.55
#